data_AF-A0AAV8A6X7-F1
#
_entry.id   AF-A0AAV8A6X7-F1
#
_cell.length_a   1.000
_cell.length_b   1.000
_cell.length_c   1.000
_cell.angle_alpha   90.00
_cell.angle_beta   90.00
_cell.angle_gamma   90.00
#
_symmetry.space_group_name_H-M   'P 1'
#
loop_
_entity.id
_entity.type
_entity.pdbx_description
1 polymer ?
#
loop_
_entity_poly.entity_id
_entity_poly.type
_entity_poly.pdbx_seq_one_letter_code
_entity_poly.pdbx_strand_id
1 'polypeptide(L)'
;MTETKEKEIKIEKEQEKKSLGKQLFEDVFRRADKNDDQAISYEEFIQYFSDGIVNEEDLQEIFKVIDGDSNGVLDLDEIFMFFLKDFKNYEGVFDSVHTVTENTHETLEVTSKKYPEQGTYEQFKTRLYLKELKNRILDLTSPIKRALGVMQIKLPEEETIVTLDEEEEEENEEEEMKKEEEIKVKKKKRTGFIQKQLENEESLQEKLSYQVKRLSKMIKKLESTSPLTKESLNYKISPVSQNFKTEEETGTYYLTSRTFTVEKEKIEVFEKAFKLYFAETNQEEECLIIYLQQVEKENENLYFIYEIWECKKSFEFYCRSETFKTYRKSIISDLKKPMETYTMVVPSAWFIRSNL
;
A
#
# COMPACT_ATOMS: atom_id res chain seq x y z
N MET A 1 -19.54 -17.47 50.69
CA MET A 1 -19.29 -18.47 49.63
C MET A 1 -19.07 -17.87 48.23
N THR A 2 -19.29 -16.56 48.04
CA THR A 2 -19.13 -15.89 46.73
C THR A 2 -17.70 -15.36 46.51
N GLU A 3 -17.07 -14.78 47.54
CA GLU A 3 -15.70 -14.23 47.42
C GLU A 3 -14.61 -15.28 47.16
N THR A 4 -14.78 -16.52 47.66
CA THR A 4 -13.82 -17.61 47.45
C THR A 4 -13.84 -18.09 46.00
N LYS A 5 -15.02 -18.22 45.40
CA LYS A 5 -15.18 -18.59 43.98
C LYS A 5 -14.69 -17.50 43.04
N GLU A 6 -14.89 -16.23 43.37
CA GLU A 6 -14.34 -15.12 42.55
C GLU A 6 -12.82 -15.03 42.60
N LYS A 7 -12.19 -15.41 43.73
CA LYS A 7 -10.74 -15.50 43.84
C LYS A 7 -10.18 -16.70 43.07
N GLU A 8 -10.83 -17.86 43.14
CA GLU A 8 -10.44 -19.05 42.37
C GLU A 8 -10.54 -18.80 40.86
N ILE A 9 -11.62 -18.19 40.38
CA ILE A 9 -11.78 -17.85 38.95
C ILE A 9 -10.76 -16.82 38.48
N LYS A 10 -10.36 -15.87 39.34
CA LYS A 10 -9.29 -14.90 39.01
C LYS A 10 -7.94 -15.59 38.91
N ILE A 11 -7.63 -16.52 39.82
CA ILE A 11 -6.37 -17.26 39.82
C ILE A 11 -6.29 -18.20 38.60
N GLU A 12 -7.38 -18.89 38.25
CA GLU A 12 -7.45 -19.73 37.05
C GLU A 12 -7.24 -18.89 35.77
N LYS A 13 -7.94 -17.76 35.64
CA LYS A 13 -7.76 -16.86 34.49
C LYS A 13 -6.36 -16.25 34.42
N GLU A 14 -5.75 -15.95 35.55
CA GLU A 14 -4.38 -15.41 35.62
C GLU A 14 -3.32 -16.48 35.31
N GLN A 15 -3.57 -17.74 35.67
CA GLN A 15 -2.74 -18.89 35.29
C GLN A 15 -2.87 -19.26 33.81
N GLU A 16 -4.08 -19.23 33.27
CA GLU A 16 -4.38 -19.46 31.84
C GLU A 16 -3.75 -18.34 30.97
N LYS A 17 -3.83 -17.08 31.42
CA LYS A 17 -3.13 -15.94 30.80
C LYS A 17 -1.60 -16.08 30.83
N LYS A 18 -1.05 -16.58 31.94
CA LYS A 18 0.38 -16.84 32.06
C LYS A 18 0.83 -17.98 31.14
N SER A 19 -0.05 -18.95 30.88
CA SER A 19 0.16 -20.03 29.91
C SER A 19 0.17 -19.51 28.47
N LEU A 20 -0.70 -18.56 28.13
CA LEU A 20 -0.80 -18.06 26.76
C LEU A 20 0.40 -17.17 26.35
N GLY A 21 0.82 -16.28 27.25
CA GLY A 21 2.07 -15.55 27.07
C GLY A 21 3.23 -16.52 26.90
N LYS A 22 3.29 -17.56 27.74
CA LYS A 22 4.34 -18.58 27.66
C LYS A 22 4.34 -19.31 26.31
N GLN A 23 3.19 -19.71 25.77
CA GLN A 23 3.09 -20.34 24.44
C GLN A 23 3.59 -19.42 23.31
N LEU A 24 3.25 -18.13 23.36
CA LEU A 24 3.76 -17.18 22.36
C LEU A 24 5.29 -17.08 22.41
N PHE A 25 5.86 -17.00 23.61
CA PHE A 25 7.31 -16.93 23.77
C PHE A 25 8.00 -18.26 23.49
N GLU A 26 7.35 -19.41 23.72
CA GLU A 26 7.79 -20.73 23.24
C GLU A 26 7.88 -20.77 21.71
N ASP A 27 6.90 -20.19 21.00
CA ASP A 27 6.93 -20.12 19.53
C ASP A 27 7.98 -19.13 19.01
N VAL A 28 8.26 -18.04 19.74
CA VAL A 28 9.39 -17.15 19.43
C VAL A 28 10.72 -17.87 19.66
N PHE A 29 10.85 -18.55 20.81
CA PHE A 29 12.04 -19.30 21.18
C PHE A 29 12.36 -20.37 20.13
N ARG A 30 11.37 -21.17 19.73
CA ARG A 30 11.54 -22.21 18.69
C ARG A 30 11.92 -21.66 17.32
N ARG A 31 11.58 -20.40 17.00
CA ARG A 31 11.96 -19.79 15.71
C ARG A 31 13.39 -19.26 15.72
N ALA A 32 13.85 -18.85 16.90
CA ALA A 32 15.18 -18.29 17.14
C ALA A 32 16.23 -19.38 17.39
N ASP A 33 15.90 -20.43 18.14
CA ASP A 33 16.71 -21.64 18.32
C ASP A 33 16.72 -22.42 16.99
N LYS A 34 17.82 -22.33 16.23
CA LYS A 34 17.94 -22.95 14.89
C LYS A 34 18.46 -24.38 14.96
N ASN A 35 19.14 -24.72 16.03
CA ASN A 35 19.82 -26.00 16.20
C ASN A 35 19.04 -26.95 17.14
N ASP A 36 17.92 -26.50 17.70
CA ASP A 36 17.03 -27.18 18.64
C ASP A 36 17.74 -27.64 19.93
N ASP A 37 18.78 -26.92 20.38
CA ASP A 37 19.54 -27.24 21.58
C ASP A 37 18.90 -26.74 22.89
N GLN A 38 17.71 -26.12 22.78
CA GLN A 38 16.92 -25.55 23.88
C GLN A 38 17.59 -24.35 24.55
N ALA A 39 18.52 -23.71 23.85
CA ALA A 39 19.21 -22.50 24.25
C ALA A 39 19.33 -21.57 23.03
N ILE A 40 19.49 -20.27 23.28
CA ILE A 40 19.76 -19.32 22.20
C ILE A 40 21.16 -18.75 22.40
N SER A 41 22.06 -19.14 21.50
CA SER A 41 23.41 -18.57 21.43
C SER A 41 23.38 -17.09 21.04
N TYR A 42 24.48 -16.37 21.27
CA TYR A 42 24.58 -14.97 20.85
C TYR A 42 24.44 -14.83 19.32
N GLU A 43 24.99 -15.77 18.54
CA GLU A 43 24.85 -15.80 17.10
C GLU A 43 23.38 -15.96 16.65
N GLU A 44 22.62 -16.86 17.27
CA GLU A 44 21.18 -17.05 17.00
C GLU A 44 20.36 -15.84 17.45
N PHE A 45 20.74 -15.24 18.58
CA PHE A 45 20.12 -14.02 19.07
C PHE A 45 20.26 -12.88 18.07
N ILE A 46 21.47 -12.65 17.54
CA ILE A 46 21.68 -11.62 16.52
C ILE A 46 20.89 -11.95 15.26
N GLN A 47 20.94 -13.18 14.75
CA GLN A 47 20.23 -13.56 13.53
C GLN A 47 18.71 -13.36 13.62
N TYR A 48 18.12 -13.59 14.79
CA TYR A 48 16.67 -13.50 14.97
C TYR A 48 16.19 -12.13 15.45
N PHE A 49 16.93 -11.46 16.34
CA PHE A 49 16.52 -10.20 16.97
C PHE A 49 17.18 -8.96 16.37
N SER A 50 18.16 -9.08 15.46
CA SER A 50 18.67 -7.92 14.74
C SER A 50 17.56 -7.33 13.86
N ASP A 51 17.13 -6.12 14.18
CA ASP A 51 16.13 -5.38 13.42
C ASP A 51 16.77 -4.38 12.43
N GLY A 52 18.11 -4.37 12.34
CA GLY A 52 18.89 -3.42 11.54
C GLY A 52 18.91 -1.98 12.09
N ILE A 53 18.21 -1.72 13.20
CA ILE A 53 18.12 -0.40 13.85
C ILE A 53 19.05 -0.35 15.06
N VAL A 54 19.12 -1.43 15.82
CA VAL A 54 20.00 -1.56 16.99
C VAL A 54 21.41 -1.96 16.54
N ASN A 55 22.43 -1.25 17.02
CA ASN A 55 23.82 -1.56 16.69
C ASN A 55 24.32 -2.80 17.46
N GLU A 56 25.44 -3.37 17.03
CA GLU A 56 26.01 -4.58 17.64
C GLU A 56 26.37 -4.40 19.13
N GLU A 57 26.79 -3.20 19.54
CA GLU A 57 27.16 -2.90 20.93
C GLU A 57 25.93 -2.93 21.85
N ASP A 58 24.85 -2.27 21.45
CA ASP A 58 23.56 -2.24 22.14
C ASP A 58 22.92 -3.64 22.14
N LEU A 59 23.05 -4.43 21.06
CA LEU A 59 22.58 -5.82 21.03
C LEU A 59 23.36 -6.72 22.00
N GLN A 60 24.66 -6.51 22.18
CA GLN A 60 25.45 -7.21 23.20
C GLN A 60 25.02 -6.80 24.62
N GLU A 61 24.71 -5.53 24.84
CA GLU A 61 24.16 -5.10 26.13
C GLU A 61 22.79 -5.71 26.40
N ILE A 62 21.90 -5.76 25.39
CA ILE A 62 20.59 -6.41 25.51
C ILE A 62 20.77 -7.90 25.84
N PHE A 63 21.63 -8.62 25.12
CA PHE A 63 21.89 -10.03 25.37
C PHE A 63 22.35 -10.26 26.83
N LYS A 64 23.30 -9.46 27.33
CA LYS A 64 23.76 -9.54 28.72
C LYS A 64 22.71 -9.16 29.76
N VAL A 65 21.75 -8.32 29.40
CA VAL A 65 20.64 -7.94 30.29
C VAL A 65 19.60 -9.06 30.36
N ILE A 66 19.43 -9.83 29.29
CA ILE A 66 18.53 -10.98 29.25
C ILE A 66 19.18 -12.19 29.94
N ASP A 67 20.47 -12.44 29.69
CA ASP A 67 21.32 -13.48 30.29
C ASP A 67 21.54 -13.20 31.80
N GLY A 68 20.53 -13.53 32.59
CA GLY A 68 20.45 -13.19 34.01
C GLY A 68 21.37 -14.03 34.88
N ASP A 69 21.70 -15.24 34.43
CA ASP A 69 22.66 -16.13 35.08
C ASP A 69 24.09 -16.02 34.51
N SER A 70 24.27 -15.26 33.42
CA SER A 70 25.55 -15.00 32.75
C SER A 70 26.24 -16.28 32.25
N ASN A 71 25.45 -17.28 31.86
CA ASN A 71 25.95 -18.55 31.35
C ASN A 71 26.35 -18.48 29.86
N GLY A 72 26.04 -17.37 29.17
CA GLY A 72 26.36 -17.13 27.76
C GLY A 72 25.35 -17.69 26.76
N VAL A 73 24.19 -18.18 27.21
CA VAL A 73 23.08 -18.69 26.40
C VAL A 73 21.74 -18.29 27.01
N LEU A 74 20.78 -17.87 26.18
CA LEU A 74 19.48 -17.46 26.69
C LEU A 74 18.54 -18.66 26.79
N ASP A 75 17.95 -18.86 27.96
CA ASP A 75 16.87 -19.83 28.13
C ASP A 75 15.48 -19.18 27.92
N LEU A 76 14.46 -20.05 27.87
CA LEU A 76 13.08 -19.61 27.65
C LEU A 76 12.56 -18.72 28.78
N ASP A 77 12.96 -19.00 30.02
CA ASP A 77 12.47 -18.29 31.19
C ASP A 77 13.09 -16.87 31.27
N GLU A 78 14.34 -16.71 30.86
CA GLU A 78 15.05 -15.44 30.75
C GLU A 78 14.43 -14.52 29.70
N ILE A 79 14.21 -15.04 28.49
CA ILE A 79 13.52 -14.33 27.40
C ILE A 79 12.10 -13.96 27.82
N PHE A 80 11.39 -14.90 28.42
CA PHE A 80 10.04 -14.66 28.93
C PHE A 80 10.03 -13.52 29.96
N MET A 81 10.94 -13.54 30.94
CA MET A 81 11.00 -12.53 31.99
C MET A 81 11.37 -11.14 31.46
N PHE A 82 12.24 -11.07 30.44
CA PHE A 82 12.60 -9.82 29.79
C PHE A 82 11.41 -9.19 29.07
N PHE A 83 10.73 -9.93 28.18
CA PHE A 83 9.65 -9.39 27.36
C PHE A 83 8.36 -9.15 28.16
N LEU A 84 8.09 -9.95 29.20
CA LEU A 84 6.86 -9.85 29.99
C LEU A 84 6.70 -8.49 30.71
N LYS A 85 7.81 -7.78 30.93
CA LYS A 85 7.80 -6.45 31.56
C LYS A 85 7.02 -5.41 30.74
N ASP A 86 7.17 -5.44 29.41
CA ASP A 86 6.54 -4.48 28.48
C ASP A 86 5.40 -5.10 27.65
N PHE A 87 5.26 -6.44 27.70
CA PHE A 87 4.22 -7.19 26.99
C PHE A 87 2.78 -6.86 27.42
N LYS A 88 2.58 -6.30 28.62
CA LYS A 88 1.24 -5.96 29.15
C LYS A 88 0.42 -5.05 28.22
N ASN A 89 1.07 -4.20 27.43
CA ASN A 89 0.39 -3.33 26.48
C ASN A 89 -0.14 -4.07 25.24
N TYR A 90 0.42 -5.24 24.95
CA TYR A 90 0.09 -6.08 23.79
C TYR A 90 -0.74 -7.31 24.17
N GLU A 91 -0.77 -7.69 25.46
CA GLU A 91 -1.47 -8.86 25.99
C GLU A 91 -2.91 -8.97 25.44
N GLY A 92 -3.71 -7.91 25.51
CA GLY A 92 -5.09 -7.95 25.04
C GLY A 92 -5.25 -8.16 23.52
N VAL A 93 -4.25 -7.75 22.73
CA VAL A 93 -4.25 -7.97 21.27
C VAL A 93 -3.89 -9.42 20.98
N PHE A 94 -2.85 -9.96 21.62
CA PHE A 94 -2.47 -11.36 21.47
C PHE A 94 -3.54 -12.32 21.98
N ASP A 95 -4.19 -12.03 23.12
CA ASP A 95 -5.35 -12.78 23.63
C ASP A 95 -6.47 -12.84 22.58
N SER A 96 -6.77 -11.71 21.94
CA SER A 96 -7.81 -11.62 20.90
C SER A 96 -7.43 -12.40 19.64
N VAL A 97 -6.17 -12.30 19.19
CA VAL A 97 -5.67 -13.04 18.02
C VAL A 97 -5.69 -14.55 18.28
N HIS A 98 -5.29 -14.99 19.47
CA HIS A 98 -5.37 -16.40 19.86
C HIS A 98 -6.82 -16.88 19.85
N THR A 99 -7.74 -16.13 20.47
CA THR A 99 -9.17 -16.44 20.47
C THR A 99 -9.73 -16.56 19.05
N VAL A 100 -9.36 -15.65 18.14
CA VAL A 100 -9.76 -15.73 16.74
C VAL A 100 -9.16 -16.96 16.06
N THR A 101 -7.91 -17.30 16.35
CA THR A 101 -7.21 -18.46 15.77
C THR A 101 -7.86 -19.77 16.21
N GLU A 102 -8.15 -19.92 17.51
CA GLU A 102 -8.83 -21.09 18.08
C GLU A 102 -10.22 -21.26 17.49
N ASN A 103 -11.05 -20.21 17.52
CA ASN A 103 -12.39 -20.25 16.91
C ASN A 103 -12.36 -20.54 15.41
N THR A 104 -11.35 -20.02 14.70
CA THR A 104 -11.15 -20.29 13.26
C THR A 104 -10.82 -21.76 13.05
N HIS A 105 -9.92 -22.33 13.85
CA HIS A 105 -9.56 -23.74 13.79
C HIS A 105 -10.79 -24.64 14.02
N GLU A 106 -11.54 -24.42 15.09
CA GLU A 106 -12.77 -25.17 15.38
C GLU A 106 -13.80 -25.06 14.25
N THR A 107 -14.02 -23.84 13.74
CA THR A 107 -14.95 -23.59 12.64
C THR A 107 -14.52 -24.32 11.38
N LEU A 108 -13.23 -24.28 11.03
CA LEU A 108 -12.68 -24.98 9.87
C LEU A 108 -12.79 -26.49 10.01
N GLU A 109 -12.53 -27.04 11.20
CA GLU A 109 -12.66 -28.47 11.46
C GLU A 109 -14.11 -28.95 11.27
N VAL A 110 -15.08 -28.24 11.85
CA VAL A 110 -16.51 -28.54 11.70
C VAL A 110 -16.96 -28.38 10.24
N THR A 111 -16.48 -27.33 9.58
CA THR A 111 -16.84 -27.02 8.19
C THR A 111 -16.29 -28.06 7.23
N SER A 112 -15.02 -28.46 7.40
CA SER A 112 -14.37 -29.51 6.61
C SER A 112 -15.11 -30.85 6.71
N LYS A 113 -15.52 -31.24 7.93
CA LYS A 113 -16.30 -32.47 8.15
C LYS A 113 -17.68 -32.44 7.51
N LYS A 114 -18.39 -31.30 7.59
CA LYS A 114 -19.77 -31.16 7.09
C LYS A 114 -19.86 -30.85 5.59
N TYR A 115 -18.82 -30.31 4.98
CA TYR A 115 -18.84 -29.84 3.59
C TYR A 115 -19.19 -30.93 2.56
N PRO A 116 -18.66 -32.17 2.63
CA PRO A 116 -18.99 -33.23 1.66
C PRO A 116 -20.45 -33.70 1.75
N GLU A 117 -21.08 -33.56 2.91
CA GLU A 117 -22.46 -34.02 3.18
C GLU A 117 -23.51 -32.94 2.84
N GLN A 118 -23.08 -31.72 2.50
CA GLN A 118 -23.93 -30.58 2.21
C GLN A 118 -24.46 -30.56 0.77
N GLY A 119 -25.63 -29.94 0.58
CA GLY A 119 -26.15 -29.63 -0.75
C GLY A 119 -25.33 -28.55 -1.47
N THR A 120 -25.55 -28.40 -2.78
CA THR A 120 -24.80 -27.45 -3.63
C THR A 120 -24.91 -26.00 -3.18
N TYR A 121 -26.06 -25.63 -2.61
CA TYR A 121 -26.33 -24.29 -2.10
C TYR A 121 -25.65 -24.02 -0.75
N GLU A 122 -25.62 -25.00 0.13
CA GLU A 122 -24.92 -24.95 1.41
C GLU A 122 -23.41 -24.91 1.20
N GLN A 123 -22.88 -25.72 0.28
CA GLN A 123 -21.46 -25.67 -0.12
C GLN A 123 -21.07 -24.31 -0.72
N PHE A 124 -21.95 -23.66 -1.47
CA PHE A 124 -21.73 -22.30 -1.95
C PHE A 124 -21.61 -21.30 -0.79
N LYS A 125 -22.54 -21.33 0.18
CA LYS A 125 -22.48 -20.46 1.36
C LYS A 125 -21.21 -20.69 2.17
N THR A 126 -20.84 -21.95 2.37
CA THR A 126 -19.60 -22.34 3.04
C THR A 126 -18.38 -21.73 2.37
N ARG A 127 -18.24 -21.86 1.03
CA ARG A 127 -17.13 -21.24 0.29
C ARG A 127 -17.13 -19.71 0.40
N LEU A 128 -18.31 -19.08 0.35
CA LEU A 128 -18.42 -17.62 0.51
C LEU A 128 -17.97 -17.18 1.91
N TYR A 129 -18.41 -17.86 2.97
CA TYR A 129 -18.00 -17.53 4.34
C TYR A 129 -16.51 -17.72 4.57
N LEU A 130 -15.92 -18.79 4.03
CA LEU A 130 -14.47 -19.00 4.13
C LEU A 130 -13.68 -17.93 3.36
N LYS A 131 -14.16 -17.52 2.18
CA LYS A 131 -13.54 -16.42 1.42
C LYS A 131 -13.58 -15.10 2.19
N GLU A 132 -14.73 -14.76 2.77
CA GLU A 132 -14.85 -13.55 3.60
C GLU A 132 -13.99 -13.63 4.87
N LEU A 133 -13.92 -14.80 5.53
CA LEU A 133 -13.06 -15.00 6.70
C LEU A 133 -11.57 -14.78 6.37
N LYS A 134 -11.08 -15.33 5.26
CA LYS A 134 -9.71 -15.09 4.76
C LYS A 134 -9.44 -13.59 4.61
N ASN A 135 -10.32 -12.89 3.91
CA ASN A 135 -10.16 -11.45 3.65
C ASN A 135 -10.15 -10.63 4.94
N ARG A 136 -11.00 -10.98 5.93
CA ARG A 136 -11.02 -10.28 7.23
C ARG A 136 -9.75 -10.49 8.04
N ILE A 137 -9.15 -11.69 7.99
CA ILE A 137 -7.86 -11.94 8.65
C ILE A 137 -6.75 -11.15 7.96
N LEU A 138 -6.74 -11.08 6.63
CA LEU A 138 -5.77 -10.27 5.88
C LEU A 138 -5.90 -8.77 6.22
N ASP A 139 -7.13 -8.25 6.29
CA ASP A 139 -7.41 -6.85 6.67
C ASP A 139 -6.81 -6.50 8.04
N LEU A 140 -6.80 -7.44 9.00
CA LEU A 140 -6.21 -7.23 10.33
C LEU A 140 -4.69 -7.06 10.30
N THR A 141 -4.00 -7.54 9.26
CA THR A 141 -2.54 -7.40 9.13
C THR A 141 -2.12 -6.02 8.61
N SER A 142 -2.99 -5.33 7.87
CA SER A 142 -2.68 -4.06 7.21
C SER A 142 -2.32 -2.89 8.17
N PRO A 143 -2.96 -2.72 9.34
CA PRO A 143 -2.52 -1.76 10.35
C PRO A 143 -1.16 -2.09 10.95
N ILE A 144 -0.87 -3.38 11.16
CA ILE A 144 0.41 -3.84 11.73
C ILE A 144 1.53 -3.57 10.74
N LYS A 145 1.35 -3.92 9.46
CA LYS A 145 2.32 -3.63 8.38
C LYS A 145 2.63 -2.14 8.29
N ARG A 146 1.62 -1.27 8.34
CA ARG A 146 1.82 0.18 8.34
C ARG A 146 2.57 0.69 9.58
N ALA A 147 2.26 0.15 10.76
CA ALA A 147 2.97 0.52 11.98
C ALA A 147 4.44 0.09 11.93
N LEU A 148 4.72 -1.14 11.46
CA LEU A 148 6.07 -1.66 11.26
C LEU A 148 6.83 -0.84 10.21
N GLY A 149 6.21 -0.55 9.06
CA GLY A 149 6.78 0.28 8.01
C GLY A 149 7.21 1.65 8.54
N VAL A 150 6.33 2.37 9.26
CA VAL A 150 6.67 3.67 9.89
C VAL A 150 7.84 3.56 10.88
N MET A 151 7.97 2.44 11.59
CA MET A 151 9.07 2.19 12.52
C MET A 151 10.38 1.85 11.79
N GLN A 152 10.30 1.25 10.61
CA GLN A 152 11.42 0.88 9.74
C GLN A 152 11.96 2.04 8.88
N ILE A 153 11.24 3.18 8.72
CA ILE A 153 11.63 4.39 7.92
C ILE A 153 13.00 5.01 8.34
N LYS A 154 13.72 4.47 9.34
CA LYS A 154 15.05 4.94 9.71
C LYS A 154 16.22 4.32 8.94
N LEU A 155 16.06 3.29 8.10
CA LEU A 155 17.15 2.84 7.22
C LEU A 155 16.64 2.34 5.85
N PRO A 156 17.45 2.48 4.78
CA PRO A 156 17.14 1.99 3.44
C PRO A 156 17.17 0.46 3.42
N GLU A 157 16.22 -0.16 2.73
CA GLU A 157 16.04 -1.61 2.66
C GLU A 157 17.20 -2.31 1.94
N GLU A 158 17.78 -3.31 2.60
CA GLU A 158 18.43 -4.45 1.94
C GLU A 158 17.50 -5.66 2.08
N GLU A 159 16.99 -6.13 0.94
CA GLU A 159 16.14 -7.32 0.83
C GLU A 159 16.89 -8.57 1.30
N THR A 160 16.40 -9.22 2.34
CA THR A 160 16.75 -10.62 2.66
C THR A 160 15.54 -11.51 2.43
N ILE A 161 15.60 -12.18 1.27
CA ILE A 161 14.69 -13.22 0.82
C ILE A 161 14.93 -14.49 1.66
N VAL A 162 13.89 -15.00 2.33
CA VAL A 162 13.84 -16.41 2.74
C VAL A 162 12.61 -17.05 2.11
N THR A 163 12.90 -18.02 1.26
CA THR A 163 12.02 -18.84 0.43
C THR A 163 11.15 -19.78 1.27
N LEU A 164 9.84 -19.79 1.00
CA LEU A 164 9.01 -20.99 1.06
C LEU A 164 8.12 -21.00 -0.17
N ASP A 165 8.31 -22.04 -0.98
CA ASP A 165 7.60 -22.31 -2.22
C ASP A 165 6.10 -22.46 -1.97
N GLU A 166 5.29 -21.60 -2.59
CA GLU A 166 3.95 -21.92 -3.07
C GLU A 166 3.56 -20.87 -4.12
N GLU A 167 3.32 -21.37 -5.34
CA GLU A 167 2.89 -20.60 -6.50
C GLU A 167 1.58 -19.88 -6.19
N GLU A 168 1.54 -18.56 -6.30
CA GLU A 168 0.40 -17.83 -6.85
C GLU A 168 0.81 -16.40 -7.26
N GLU A 169 0.48 -16.08 -8.50
CA GLU A 169 0.52 -14.77 -9.12
C GLU A 169 -0.27 -13.77 -8.27
N GLU A 170 0.29 -12.62 -7.95
CA GLU A 170 -0.47 -11.36 -7.95
C GLU A 170 0.46 -10.14 -7.88
N GLU A 171 0.12 -9.17 -8.73
CA GLU A 171 0.67 -7.86 -8.93
C GLU A 171 0.65 -7.01 -7.66
N ASN A 172 1.63 -6.09 -7.51
CA ASN A 172 1.60 -4.81 -6.78
C ASN A 172 3.04 -4.23 -6.84
N GLU A 173 3.35 -3.07 -7.44
CA GLU A 173 3.08 -1.69 -6.96
C GLU A 173 3.28 -1.61 -5.43
N GLU A 174 4.32 -0.97 -4.90
CA GLU A 174 4.61 0.46 -4.92
C GLU A 174 6.05 0.72 -4.42
N GLU A 175 6.40 2.02 -4.31
CA GLU A 175 7.53 2.66 -3.59
C GLU A 175 8.60 3.29 -4.52
N GLU A 176 9.13 4.52 -4.32
CA GLU A 176 9.06 5.45 -3.19
C GLU A 176 9.64 6.86 -3.51
N MET A 177 9.10 7.87 -2.83
CA MET A 177 9.74 8.96 -2.04
C MET A 177 10.66 10.12 -2.54
N LYS A 178 10.46 11.25 -1.80
CA LYS A 178 11.40 12.29 -1.26
C LYS A 178 11.70 13.59 -2.06
N LYS A 179 11.46 14.74 -1.39
CA LYS A 179 12.52 15.65 -0.87
C LYS A 179 12.02 16.78 0.06
N GLU A 180 12.91 17.12 0.99
CA GLU A 180 12.85 18.05 2.13
C GLU A 180 13.03 19.53 1.74
N GLU A 181 12.64 20.48 2.61
CA GLU A 181 13.51 21.63 2.99
C GLU A 181 12.98 22.46 4.19
N GLU A 182 13.85 22.56 5.21
CA GLU A 182 14.10 23.55 6.28
C GLU A 182 13.03 24.55 6.80
N ILE A 183 12.76 24.48 8.12
CA ILE A 183 12.14 25.58 8.90
C ILE A 183 13.15 26.17 9.91
N LYS A 184 13.50 27.44 9.72
CA LYS A 184 14.27 28.26 10.68
C LYS A 184 13.36 28.81 11.79
N VAL A 185 13.73 28.48 13.03
CA VAL A 185 13.14 28.94 14.30
C VAL A 185 13.40 30.44 14.53
N LYS A 186 12.36 31.22 14.85
CA LYS A 186 12.49 32.48 15.61
C LYS A 186 11.58 32.48 16.84
N LYS A 187 12.23 32.50 18.00
CA LYS A 187 11.69 32.66 19.36
C LYS A 187 10.99 34.01 19.52
N LYS A 188 9.87 34.06 20.28
CA LYS A 188 9.58 35.16 21.21
C LYS A 188 8.77 34.69 22.41
N LYS A 189 9.18 35.18 23.58
CA LYS A 189 8.80 34.76 24.93
C LYS A 189 7.49 35.39 25.41
N ARG A 190 6.84 34.64 26.31
CA ARG A 190 5.82 34.97 27.34
C ARG A 190 5.62 36.44 27.72
N THR A 191 4.34 36.81 27.93
CA THR A 191 3.84 37.46 29.16
C THR A 191 2.36 37.10 29.33
N GLY A 192 1.96 36.64 30.52
CA GLY A 192 0.56 36.38 30.87
C GLY A 192 -0.14 37.62 31.40
N PHE A 193 -1.46 37.68 31.26
CA PHE A 193 -2.38 38.42 32.13
C PHE A 193 -3.79 37.81 32.01
N ILE A 194 -4.38 37.51 33.17
CA ILE A 194 -5.79 37.20 33.36
C ILE A 194 -6.52 38.54 33.41
N GLN A 195 -7.48 38.80 32.52
CA GLN A 195 -8.56 39.75 32.79
C GLN A 195 -9.83 39.35 32.04
N LYS A 196 -10.91 39.41 32.80
CA LYS A 196 -12.28 38.98 32.57
C LYS A 196 -13.02 39.94 31.61
N GLN A 197 -13.80 39.35 30.70
CA GLN A 197 -15.07 39.82 30.12
C GLN A 197 -15.25 41.32 29.85
N LEU A 198 -15.26 41.69 28.57
CA LEU A 198 -16.26 42.53 27.86
C LEU A 198 -15.64 42.95 26.51
N GLU A 199 -15.55 42.02 25.56
CA GLU A 199 -15.25 42.37 24.16
C GLU A 199 -16.53 42.17 23.35
N ASN A 200 -17.05 43.29 22.85
CA ASN A 200 -18.25 43.47 22.05
C ASN A 200 -18.55 42.31 21.10
N GLU A 201 -19.81 41.88 21.05
CA GLU A 201 -20.34 40.96 20.04
C GLU A 201 -20.07 41.46 18.61
N GLU A 202 -20.05 42.78 18.39
CA GLU A 202 -19.60 43.39 17.13
C GLU A 202 -18.14 43.07 16.82
N SER A 203 -17.24 43.07 17.80
CA SER A 203 -15.83 42.69 17.57
C SER A 203 -15.68 41.20 17.29
N LEU A 204 -16.56 40.36 17.86
CA LEU A 204 -16.61 38.93 17.60
C LEU A 204 -17.16 38.66 16.20
N GLN A 205 -18.20 39.37 15.77
CA GLN A 205 -18.71 39.35 14.40
C GLN A 205 -17.72 39.93 13.39
N GLU A 206 -16.95 40.95 13.74
CA GLU A 206 -15.87 41.48 12.89
C GLU A 206 -14.70 40.48 12.80
N LYS A 207 -14.30 39.86 13.92
CA LYS A 207 -13.30 38.79 13.94
C LYS A 207 -13.79 37.58 13.14
N LEU A 208 -15.06 37.20 13.25
CA LEU A 208 -15.68 36.11 12.49
C LEU A 208 -15.79 36.44 11.01
N SER A 209 -16.22 37.66 10.66
CA SER A 209 -16.35 38.09 9.27
C SER A 209 -14.98 38.24 8.60
N TYR A 210 -13.96 38.66 9.34
CA TYR A 210 -12.57 38.64 8.89
C TYR A 210 -12.07 37.20 8.68
N GLN A 211 -12.36 36.29 9.61
CA GLN A 211 -12.06 34.86 9.49
C GLN A 211 -12.75 34.25 8.27
N VAL A 212 -14.05 34.50 8.07
CA VAL A 212 -14.83 34.02 6.93
C VAL A 212 -14.31 34.61 5.62
N LYS A 213 -13.95 35.90 5.57
CA LYS A 213 -13.33 36.51 4.38
C LYS A 213 -11.95 35.93 4.10
N ARG A 214 -11.13 35.68 5.13
CA ARG A 214 -9.82 35.04 4.99
C ARG A 214 -9.95 33.60 4.52
N LEU A 215 -10.87 32.84 5.09
CA LEU A 215 -11.17 31.47 4.68
C LEU A 215 -11.75 31.42 3.27
N SER A 216 -12.66 32.32 2.91
CA SER A 216 -13.17 32.46 1.54
C SER A 216 -12.06 32.81 0.56
N LYS A 217 -11.11 33.66 0.95
CA LYS A 217 -9.93 33.99 0.13
C LYS A 217 -8.94 32.83 0.04
N MET A 218 -8.80 32.02 1.10
CA MET A 218 -8.01 30.78 1.08
C MET A 218 -8.70 29.71 0.24
N ILE A 219 -10.02 29.56 0.32
CA ILE A 219 -10.81 28.65 -0.51
C ILE A 219 -10.71 29.07 -1.97
N LYS A 220 -10.92 30.35 -2.30
CA LYS A 220 -10.71 30.85 -3.67
C LYS A 220 -9.28 30.71 -4.15
N LYS A 221 -8.29 30.89 -3.26
CA LYS A 221 -6.88 30.65 -3.58
C LYS A 221 -6.62 29.15 -3.76
N LEU A 222 -7.22 28.27 -2.97
CA LEU A 222 -7.13 26.82 -3.16
C LEU A 222 -7.84 26.40 -4.44
N GLU A 223 -9.01 26.93 -4.77
CA GLU A 223 -9.77 26.68 -6.00
C GLU A 223 -9.06 27.24 -7.24
N SER A 224 -8.29 28.33 -7.13
CA SER A 224 -7.50 28.89 -8.25
C SER A 224 -6.07 28.35 -8.34
N THR A 225 -5.50 27.87 -7.22
CA THR A 225 -4.20 27.15 -7.19
C THR A 225 -4.40 25.64 -7.36
N SER A 226 -5.65 25.19 -7.44
CA SER A 226 -6.07 23.84 -7.79
C SER A 226 -6.89 23.84 -9.08
N PRO A 227 -6.23 23.88 -10.24
CA PRO A 227 -6.80 23.30 -11.45
C PRO A 227 -6.84 21.75 -11.40
N LEU A 228 -6.37 21.11 -10.31
CA LEU A 228 -6.00 19.69 -10.28
C LEU A 228 -6.47 18.88 -9.05
N THR A 229 -7.24 19.42 -8.11
CA THR A 229 -7.59 18.67 -6.86
C THR A 229 -9.06 18.71 -6.42
N LYS A 230 -10.02 19.02 -7.31
CA LYS A 230 -11.44 18.68 -7.08
C LYS A 230 -12.14 17.96 -8.23
N GLU A 231 -11.62 18.03 -9.45
CA GLU A 231 -12.09 17.16 -10.55
C GLU A 231 -11.29 15.85 -10.64
N SER A 232 -10.06 15.80 -10.10
CA SER A 232 -9.18 14.61 -10.15
C SER A 232 -9.25 13.69 -8.92
N LEU A 233 -10.13 13.93 -7.96
CA LEU A 233 -10.33 13.05 -6.79
C LEU A 233 -11.77 12.52 -6.64
N ASN A 234 -12.52 12.54 -7.74
CA ASN A 234 -13.68 11.67 -7.92
C ASN A 234 -13.49 10.95 -9.26
N TYR A 235 -12.59 9.98 -9.30
CA TYR A 235 -12.79 8.85 -10.22
C TYR A 235 -14.05 8.12 -9.74
N LYS A 236 -15.23 8.68 -10.06
CA LYS A 236 -16.42 7.87 -10.19
C LYS A 236 -16.16 6.98 -11.39
N ILE A 237 -15.48 5.85 -11.15
CA ILE A 237 -15.73 4.66 -11.95
C ILE A 237 -17.24 4.48 -11.84
N SER A 238 -17.95 4.81 -12.91
CA SER A 238 -19.40 4.71 -12.92
C SER A 238 -19.79 3.28 -12.54
N PRO A 239 -20.86 3.09 -11.75
CA PRO A 239 -21.28 1.76 -11.36
C PRO A 239 -21.47 0.90 -12.62
N VAL A 240 -21.07 -0.36 -12.53
CA VAL A 240 -21.19 -1.40 -13.55
C VAL A 240 -22.48 -1.20 -14.36
N SER A 241 -22.36 -0.60 -15.55
CA SER A 241 -23.49 -0.35 -16.45
C SER A 241 -23.54 -1.46 -17.49
N GLN A 242 -24.51 -2.36 -17.39
CA GLN A 242 -24.84 -3.31 -18.46
C GLN A 242 -25.72 -2.61 -19.50
N ASN A 243 -25.13 -2.22 -20.62
CA ASN A 243 -25.88 -1.75 -21.79
C ASN A 243 -26.19 -2.95 -22.69
N PHE A 244 -27.46 -3.36 -22.77
CA PHE A 244 -27.90 -4.53 -23.53
C PHE A 244 -28.19 -4.26 -25.02
N LYS A 245 -28.22 -2.99 -25.46
CA LYS A 245 -28.39 -2.60 -26.86
C LYS A 245 -27.72 -1.26 -27.15
N THR A 246 -26.78 -1.25 -28.09
CA THR A 246 -26.35 -0.03 -28.78
C THR A 246 -26.58 -0.30 -30.26
N GLU A 247 -27.70 0.21 -30.80
CA GLU A 247 -28.03 0.08 -32.23
C GLU A 247 -27.25 1.07 -33.10
N GLU A 248 -26.33 1.86 -32.52
CA GLU A 248 -25.49 2.78 -33.28
C GLU A 248 -24.05 2.78 -32.71
N GLU A 249 -23.05 2.79 -33.59
CA GLU A 249 -21.60 2.89 -33.32
C GLU A 249 -21.19 4.22 -32.65
N THR A 250 -22.11 4.95 -32.01
CA THR A 250 -21.97 6.34 -31.57
C THR A 250 -21.41 6.49 -30.15
N GLY A 251 -21.06 5.38 -29.50
CA GLY A 251 -20.72 5.34 -28.07
C GLY A 251 -19.38 4.67 -27.73
N THR A 252 -18.44 4.54 -28.67
CA THR A 252 -17.16 3.86 -28.43
C THR A 252 -15.99 4.64 -28.99
N TYR A 253 -14.88 4.70 -28.25
CA TYR A 253 -13.59 5.18 -28.72
C TYR A 253 -12.65 4.03 -29.02
N TYR A 254 -11.57 4.33 -29.74
CA TYR A 254 -10.56 3.37 -30.13
C TYR A 254 -9.26 3.66 -29.38
N LEU A 255 -8.96 2.83 -28.39
CA LEU A 255 -7.73 2.91 -27.61
C LEU A 255 -6.63 2.10 -28.30
N THR A 256 -5.46 2.68 -28.42
CA THR A 256 -4.27 2.00 -28.91
C THR A 256 -3.13 2.16 -27.92
N SER A 257 -2.47 1.06 -27.59
CA SER A 257 -1.26 1.02 -26.78
C SER A 257 -0.11 0.58 -27.66
N ARG A 258 0.97 1.36 -27.68
CA ARG A 258 2.17 1.08 -28.45
C ARG A 258 3.35 0.95 -27.51
N THR A 259 4.06 -0.16 -27.63
CA THR A 259 5.22 -0.46 -26.80
C THR A 259 6.49 -0.34 -27.62
N PHE A 260 7.47 0.36 -27.05
CA PHE A 260 8.78 0.60 -27.64
C PHE A 260 9.86 0.15 -26.66
N THR A 261 10.79 -0.66 -27.13
CA THR A 261 11.99 -1.03 -26.37
C THR A 261 13.17 -0.28 -26.96
N VAL A 262 13.71 0.69 -26.21
CA VAL A 262 14.78 1.58 -26.66
C VAL A 262 16.04 1.29 -25.85
N GLU A 263 17.19 1.21 -26.53
CA GLU A 263 18.50 1.06 -25.88
C GLU A 263 18.93 2.37 -25.22
N LYS A 264 19.67 2.29 -24.11
CA LYS A 264 20.07 3.47 -23.31
C LYS A 264 20.78 4.55 -24.12
N GLU A 265 21.58 4.15 -25.11
CA GLU A 265 22.35 5.05 -25.97
C GLU A 265 21.48 5.86 -26.94
N LYS A 266 20.25 5.41 -27.22
CA LYS A 266 19.35 5.99 -28.23
C LYS A 266 18.11 6.69 -27.64
N ILE A 267 18.02 6.78 -26.32
CA ILE A 267 16.89 7.42 -25.61
C ILE A 267 16.67 8.86 -26.08
N GLU A 268 17.72 9.68 -26.12
CA GLU A 268 17.58 11.10 -26.47
C GLU A 268 17.08 11.31 -27.90
N VAL A 269 17.45 10.42 -28.82
CA VAL A 269 17.02 10.46 -30.22
C VAL A 269 15.54 10.09 -30.31
N PHE A 270 15.14 9.04 -29.60
CA PHE A 270 13.75 8.59 -29.51
C PHE A 270 12.84 9.67 -28.89
N GLU A 271 13.24 10.29 -27.78
CA GLU A 271 12.45 11.35 -27.15
C GLU A 271 12.26 12.57 -28.05
N LYS A 272 13.28 12.94 -28.83
CA LYS A 272 13.18 14.03 -29.81
C LYS A 272 12.20 13.68 -30.93
N ALA A 273 12.28 12.46 -31.46
CA ALA A 273 11.34 11.96 -32.47
C ALA A 273 9.90 11.91 -31.93
N PHE A 274 9.71 11.45 -30.69
CA PHE A 274 8.40 11.40 -30.05
C PHE A 274 7.82 12.80 -29.79
N LYS A 275 8.63 13.78 -29.37
CA LYS A 275 8.17 15.16 -29.18
C LYS A 275 7.63 15.79 -30.46
N LEU A 276 8.28 15.51 -31.60
CA LEU A 276 7.80 15.94 -32.92
C LEU A 276 6.48 15.23 -33.27
N TYR A 277 6.43 13.92 -33.08
CA TYR A 277 5.22 13.13 -33.28
C TYR A 277 4.04 13.60 -32.43
N PHE A 278 4.28 13.89 -31.15
CA PHE A 278 3.26 14.39 -30.23
C PHE A 278 2.73 15.75 -30.69
N ALA A 279 3.60 16.66 -31.11
CA ALA A 279 3.20 17.98 -31.59
C ALA A 279 2.37 17.94 -32.88
N GLU A 280 2.65 16.98 -33.77
CA GLU A 280 1.89 16.78 -35.01
C GLU A 280 0.57 16.05 -34.74
N THR A 281 0.57 14.98 -33.94
CA THR A 281 -0.65 14.21 -33.62
C THR A 281 -1.63 14.99 -32.77
N ASN A 282 -1.16 15.89 -31.88
CA ASN A 282 -2.03 16.74 -31.08
C ASN A 282 -2.72 17.84 -31.90
N GLN A 283 -2.39 18.01 -33.19
CA GLN A 283 -3.11 18.88 -34.12
C GLN A 283 -4.25 18.14 -34.85
N GLU A 284 -4.30 16.81 -34.76
CA GLU A 284 -5.36 16.00 -35.38
C GLU A 284 -6.62 16.05 -34.50
N GLU A 285 -7.75 16.48 -35.06
CA GLU A 285 -9.01 16.66 -34.32
C GLU A 285 -9.59 15.31 -33.84
N GLU A 286 -9.28 14.23 -34.55
CA GLU A 286 -9.77 12.88 -34.26
C GLU A 286 -8.94 12.12 -33.21
N CYS A 287 -7.81 12.69 -32.78
CA CYS A 287 -6.97 12.17 -31.70
C CYS A 287 -7.33 12.88 -30.37
N LEU A 288 -7.98 12.16 -29.46
CA LEU A 288 -8.55 12.75 -28.25
C LEU A 288 -7.53 12.86 -27.11
N ILE A 289 -6.69 11.84 -26.93
CA ILE A 289 -5.71 11.76 -25.84
C ILE A 289 -4.46 11.05 -26.35
N ILE A 290 -3.29 11.59 -26.00
CA ILE A 290 -2.00 10.92 -26.14
C ILE A 290 -1.31 10.98 -24.79
N TYR A 291 -0.95 9.83 -24.25
CA TYR A 291 -0.23 9.69 -23.00
C TYR A 291 1.04 8.87 -23.22
N LEU A 292 2.16 9.37 -22.71
CA LEU A 292 3.45 8.67 -22.73
C LEU A 292 3.80 8.23 -21.31
N GLN A 293 4.12 6.96 -21.15
CA GLN A 293 4.70 6.39 -19.94
C GLN A 293 6.08 5.83 -20.27
N GLN A 294 7.05 6.11 -19.39
CA GLN A 294 8.41 5.56 -19.46
C GLN A 294 8.64 4.66 -18.25
N VAL A 295 9.24 3.50 -18.49
CA VAL A 295 9.70 2.56 -17.46
C VAL A 295 11.17 2.27 -17.71
N GLU A 296 12.01 2.67 -16.76
CA GLU A 296 13.46 2.41 -16.81
C GLU A 296 13.76 0.99 -16.34
N LYS A 297 14.58 0.26 -17.09
CA LYS A 297 15.14 -1.04 -16.67
C LYS A 297 16.67 -0.97 -16.69
N GLU A 298 17.31 -1.95 -16.05
CA GLU A 298 18.77 -1.99 -15.87
C GLU A 298 19.58 -1.77 -17.16
N ASN A 299 19.10 -2.22 -18.32
CA ASN A 299 19.81 -2.12 -19.61
C ASN A 299 18.97 -1.55 -20.78
N GLU A 300 17.70 -1.21 -20.57
CA GLU A 300 16.80 -0.71 -21.62
C GLU A 300 15.68 0.15 -21.03
N ASN A 301 15.11 1.05 -21.84
CA ASN A 301 13.92 1.80 -21.45
C ASN A 301 12.72 1.29 -22.25
N LEU A 302 11.62 1.06 -21.55
CA LEU A 302 10.33 0.74 -22.15
C LEU A 302 9.48 2.01 -22.20
N TYR A 303 9.00 2.34 -23.38
CA TYR A 303 8.03 3.42 -23.56
C TYR A 303 6.68 2.82 -23.96
N PHE A 304 5.63 3.32 -23.34
CA PHE A 304 4.24 3.02 -23.68
C PHE A 304 3.57 4.31 -24.13
N ILE A 305 3.05 4.32 -25.35
CA ILE A 305 2.23 5.40 -25.87
C ILE A 305 0.78 4.90 -25.90
N TYR A 306 -0.08 5.56 -25.14
CA TYR A 306 -1.52 5.32 -25.15
C TYR A 306 -2.20 6.42 -25.94
N GLU A 307 -2.91 6.05 -27.00
CA GLU A 307 -3.60 6.99 -27.88
C GLU A 307 -5.08 6.61 -27.95
N ILE A 308 -5.96 7.57 -27.70
CA ILE A 308 -7.41 7.40 -27.81
C ILE A 308 -7.90 8.17 -29.02
N TRP A 309 -8.51 7.44 -29.95
CA TRP A 309 -9.04 7.94 -31.20
C TRP A 309 -10.56 7.91 -31.20
N GLU A 310 -11.18 8.84 -31.93
CA GLU A 310 -12.64 8.90 -32.04
C GLU A 310 -13.25 7.58 -32.57
N CYS A 311 -12.62 6.96 -33.56
CA CYS A 311 -13.05 5.66 -34.06
C CYS A 311 -11.88 4.87 -34.67
N LYS A 312 -12.11 3.58 -34.96
CA LYS A 312 -11.10 2.74 -35.63
C LYS A 312 -10.65 3.33 -36.97
N LYS A 313 -11.56 3.97 -37.72
CA LYS A 313 -11.27 4.54 -39.05
C LYS A 313 -10.31 5.73 -38.97
N SER A 314 -10.44 6.60 -37.96
CA SER A 314 -9.54 7.75 -37.80
C SER A 314 -8.12 7.31 -37.45
N PHE A 315 -7.97 6.35 -36.54
CA PHE A 315 -6.67 5.72 -36.25
C PHE A 315 -6.04 5.08 -37.49
N GLU A 316 -6.83 4.30 -38.24
CA GLU A 316 -6.37 3.62 -39.44
C GLU A 316 -5.98 4.59 -40.57
N PHE A 317 -6.69 5.70 -40.68
CA PHE A 317 -6.37 6.78 -41.61
C PHE A 317 -5.07 7.47 -41.20
N TYR A 318 -4.95 7.81 -39.91
CA TYR A 318 -3.74 8.40 -39.36
C TYR A 318 -2.52 7.49 -39.49
N CYS A 319 -2.65 6.18 -39.30
CA CYS A 319 -1.55 5.23 -39.54
C CYS A 319 -1.07 5.20 -41.00
N ARG A 320 -1.88 5.69 -41.95
CA ARG A 320 -1.53 5.82 -43.37
C ARG A 320 -1.01 7.22 -43.71
N SER A 321 -1.08 8.19 -42.79
CA SER A 321 -0.59 9.55 -42.98
C SER A 321 0.94 9.58 -43.16
N GLU A 322 1.44 10.63 -43.81
CA GLU A 322 2.89 10.79 -43.98
C GLU A 322 3.57 11.14 -42.65
N THR A 323 2.85 11.80 -41.74
CA THR A 323 3.24 12.11 -40.36
C THR A 323 3.65 10.84 -39.61
N PHE A 324 2.74 9.86 -39.51
CA PHE A 324 3.01 8.62 -38.81
C PHE A 324 4.06 7.75 -39.53
N LYS A 325 4.05 7.72 -40.88
CA LYS A 325 5.04 6.99 -41.66
C LYS A 325 6.45 7.56 -41.46
N THR A 326 6.58 8.88 -41.40
CA THR A 326 7.87 9.56 -41.17
C THR A 326 8.36 9.29 -39.76
N TYR A 327 7.48 9.42 -38.75
CA TYR A 327 7.80 9.04 -37.37
C TYR A 327 8.24 7.58 -37.27
N ARG A 328 7.45 6.64 -37.81
CA ARG A 328 7.77 5.21 -37.81
C ARG A 328 9.11 4.91 -38.48
N LYS A 329 9.41 5.56 -39.61
CA LYS A 329 10.70 5.41 -40.29
C LYS A 329 11.85 5.97 -39.45
N SER A 330 11.63 7.06 -38.72
CA SER A 330 12.67 7.68 -37.89
C SER A 330 13.04 6.83 -36.68
N ILE A 331 12.08 6.12 -36.08
CA ILE A 331 12.32 5.32 -34.87
C ILE A 331 12.69 3.86 -35.14
N ILE A 332 12.42 3.32 -36.33
CA ILE A 332 12.61 1.88 -36.60
C ILE A 332 14.06 1.41 -36.45
N SER A 333 15.04 2.29 -36.69
CA SER A 333 16.47 2.02 -36.50
C SER A 333 16.91 2.07 -35.03
N ASP A 334 16.08 2.66 -34.18
CA ASP A 334 16.42 3.02 -32.80
C ASP A 334 15.81 2.07 -31.78
N LEU A 335 14.91 1.20 -32.23
CA LEU A 335 14.25 0.20 -31.41
C LEU A 335 15.03 -1.11 -31.39
N LYS A 336 15.16 -1.69 -30.18
CA LYS A 336 15.77 -3.01 -29.95
C LYS A 336 14.86 -4.15 -30.41
N LYS A 337 13.55 -3.94 -30.31
CA LYS A 337 12.48 -4.88 -30.72
C LYS A 337 11.50 -4.15 -31.64
N PRO A 338 10.81 -4.85 -32.55
CA PRO A 338 9.77 -4.23 -33.34
C PRO A 338 8.70 -3.64 -32.42
N MET A 339 8.22 -2.43 -32.76
CA MET A 339 7.11 -1.79 -32.06
C MET A 339 5.90 -2.72 -32.02
N GLU A 340 5.41 -3.00 -30.83
CA GLU A 340 4.17 -3.75 -30.63
C GLU A 340 3.01 -2.77 -30.54
N THR A 341 1.85 -3.13 -31.13
CA THR A 341 0.65 -2.30 -31.10
C THR A 341 -0.53 -3.16 -30.69
N TYR A 342 -1.14 -2.79 -29.57
CA TYR A 342 -2.36 -3.37 -29.05
C TYR A 342 -3.50 -2.39 -29.26
N THR A 343 -4.66 -2.89 -29.69
CA THR A 343 -5.82 -2.04 -29.96
C THR A 343 -7.04 -2.60 -29.27
N MET A 344 -7.85 -1.72 -28.69
CA MET A 344 -9.07 -2.08 -27.98
C MET A 344 -10.16 -1.04 -28.25
N VAL A 345 -11.41 -1.50 -28.35
CA VAL A 345 -12.56 -0.61 -28.39
C VAL A 345 -13.01 -0.37 -26.95
N VAL A 346 -13.07 0.90 -26.54
CA VAL A 346 -13.46 1.30 -25.19
C VAL A 346 -14.76 2.10 -25.22
N PRO A 347 -15.67 1.92 -24.26
CA PRO A 347 -16.90 2.71 -24.20
C PRO A 347 -16.59 4.21 -24.02
N SER A 348 -17.23 5.08 -24.81
CA SER A 348 -17.08 6.53 -24.67
C SER A 348 -17.59 7.03 -23.31
N ALA A 349 -18.51 6.30 -22.69
CA ALA A 349 -19.01 6.55 -21.34
C ALA A 349 -17.92 6.52 -20.25
N TRP A 350 -16.74 5.94 -20.52
CA TRP A 350 -15.61 5.98 -19.59
C TRP A 350 -14.90 7.33 -19.57
N PHE A 351 -15.21 8.21 -20.53
CA PHE A 351 -14.55 9.49 -20.70
C PHE A 351 -15.56 10.62 -20.50
N ILE A 352 -15.20 11.57 -19.64
CA ILE A 352 -15.97 12.79 -19.44
C ILE A 352 -15.37 13.83 -20.39
N ARG A 353 -16.05 14.15 -21.49
CA ARG A 353 -15.69 15.32 -22.30
C ARG A 353 -16.04 16.57 -21.50
N SER A 354 -15.04 17.18 -20.87
CA SER A 354 -15.15 18.55 -20.39
C SER A 354 -15.22 19.46 -21.63
N ASN A 355 -16.42 19.83 -22.07
CA ASN A 355 -16.58 20.91 -23.04
C ASN A 355 -16.07 22.19 -22.37
N LEU A 356 -14.92 22.69 -22.83
CA LEU A 356 -14.38 24.00 -22.47
C LEU A 356 -15.24 25.13 -23.04
#